data_AF-A0A2U0S112-F1
#
_entry.id   AF-A0A2U0S112-F1
#
_cell.length_a   1.000
_cell.length_b   1.000
_cell.length_c   1.000
_cell.angle_alpha   90.00
_cell.angle_beta   90.00
_cell.angle_gamma   90.00
#
_symmetry.space_group_name_H-M   'P 1'
#
loop_
_entity.id
_entity.type
_entity.pdbx_description
1 polymer ?
#
loop_
_entity_poly.entity_id
_entity_poly.type
_entity_poly.pdbx_seq_one_letter_code
_entity_poly.pdbx_strand_id
1 'polypeptide(L)'
;MTQKRGSLGSTRLWILILSIALVVLNIIVFYVYQQSHITEDFYTQLWEYFKSDAFNYVTISLMLPIVSLFLENLFEIRKVVEEKIEKEKEVGLEARWKCIEKTVTVWNDLFSAITDLLYFKKELGKKTKEKDNDDEDEKATIEDIQKKIDVSMMLITELVNSWYFRFPNLRNNVQGSNFEGYVVYFINTLAYSAETVAYHIQKSSKPSEVVELQKTLLTILYGVRSFVYHPLLLILKSSISLWEGEKEKDDAKIANANKIIQTNLDALRDNAEWLRKQELENNEIFLAITGKKGNNIRKASKAVEALGKTKSEEEILVSADYLKFKELFNKIKHEEIMHAKLHSLKWIRYLSDQLQLRFSCFYVLDRAKWVREQNKNSEQPQQNSNRSLQTS
;
A
#
# COMPACT_ATOMS: atom_id res chain seq x y z
N MET A 1 21.84 19.53 -7.74
CA MET A 1 22.96 20.31 -7.15
C MET A 1 23.02 19.97 -5.67
N THR A 2 23.79 18.96 -5.30
CA THR A 2 24.16 18.72 -3.90
C THR A 2 25.07 19.87 -3.49
N GLN A 3 24.55 20.78 -2.66
CA GLN A 3 25.40 21.65 -1.88
C GLN A 3 26.26 20.70 -1.03
N LYS A 4 27.47 20.38 -1.50
CA LYS A 4 28.57 19.98 -0.65
C LYS A 4 28.66 21.10 0.39
N ARG A 5 27.99 20.92 1.54
CA ARG A 5 28.36 21.66 2.75
C ARG A 5 29.84 21.39 2.87
N GLY A 6 30.64 22.43 2.58
CA GLY A 6 32.08 22.34 2.64
C GLY A 6 32.41 21.65 3.95
N SER A 7 33.13 20.54 3.88
CA SER A 7 33.67 19.88 5.06
C SER A 7 34.56 20.91 5.74
N LEU A 8 33.97 21.68 6.64
CA LEU A 8 34.65 22.62 7.52
C LEU A 8 35.57 21.77 8.40
N GLY A 9 36.80 21.54 7.93
CA GLY A 9 37.87 20.83 8.64
C GLY A 9 37.57 19.38 9.00
N SER A 10 38.60 18.54 9.06
CA SER A 10 38.48 17.29 9.83
C SER A 10 38.26 17.64 11.31
N THR A 11 37.51 16.85 12.08
CA THR A 11 37.33 17.06 13.53
C THR A 11 38.67 17.23 14.26
N ARG A 12 39.71 16.56 13.76
CA ARG A 12 41.11 16.70 14.21
C ARG A 12 41.67 18.11 14.00
N LEU A 13 41.36 18.76 12.88
CA LEU A 13 41.75 20.15 12.62
C LEU A 13 41.06 21.12 13.58
N TRP A 14 39.78 20.90 13.90
CA TRP A 14 39.06 21.75 14.88
C TRP A 14 39.58 21.58 16.30
N ILE A 15 39.85 20.34 16.73
CA ILE A 15 40.48 20.07 18.03
C ILE A 15 41.84 20.78 18.09
N LEU A 16 42.64 20.72 17.01
CA LEU A 16 43.93 21.41 16.93
C LEU A 16 43.77 22.93 17.02
N ILE A 17 42.86 23.53 16.23
CA ILE A 17 42.59 24.97 16.24
C ILE A 17 42.15 25.44 17.62
N LEU A 18 41.22 24.73 18.26
CA LEU A 18 40.73 25.09 19.58
C LEU A 18 41.80 24.92 20.67
N SER A 19 42.65 23.90 20.55
CA SER A 19 43.79 23.71 21.47
C SER A 19 44.82 24.82 21.34
N ILE A 20 45.12 25.24 20.10
CA ILE A 20 46.00 26.40 19.85
C ILE A 20 45.36 27.69 20.38
N ALA A 21 44.06 27.90 20.11
CA ALA A 21 43.33 29.06 20.60
C ALA A 21 43.31 29.13 22.13
N LEU A 22 43.15 27.99 22.82
CA LEU A 22 43.21 27.90 24.28
C LEU A 22 44.56 28.39 24.81
N VAL A 23 45.67 27.96 24.21
CA VAL A 23 47.02 28.40 24.62
C VAL A 23 47.21 29.89 24.33
N VAL A 24 46.89 30.34 23.12
CA VAL A 24 47.09 31.74 22.70
C VAL A 24 46.25 32.71 23.53
N LEU A 25 44.98 32.39 23.78
CA LEU A 25 44.10 33.23 24.59
C LEU A 25 44.55 33.31 26.04
N ASN A 26 44.99 32.19 26.64
CA ASN A 26 45.55 32.24 27.99
C ASN A 26 46.84 33.09 28.04
N ILE A 27 47.71 33.03 27.02
CA ILE A 27 48.89 33.90 26.95
C ILE A 27 48.50 35.39 26.86
N ILE A 28 47.52 35.73 26.02
CA ILE A 28 47.04 37.11 25.86
C ILE A 28 46.44 37.63 27.18
N VAL A 29 45.58 36.83 27.83
CA VAL A 29 44.93 37.22 29.08
C VAL A 29 45.95 37.31 30.21
N PHE A 30 46.93 36.40 30.26
CA PHE A 30 48.04 36.49 31.21
C PHE A 30 48.86 37.77 31.01
N TYR A 31 49.14 38.16 29.77
CA TYR A 31 49.84 39.41 29.49
C TYR A 31 49.06 40.63 29.99
N VAL A 32 47.73 40.66 29.79
CA VAL A 32 46.87 41.72 30.33
C VAL A 32 46.86 41.72 31.87
N TYR A 33 46.82 40.53 32.48
CA TYR A 33 46.89 40.36 33.94
C TYR A 33 48.24 40.84 34.52
N GLN A 34 49.34 40.59 33.82
CA GLN A 34 50.67 41.05 34.22
C GLN A 34 50.76 42.59 34.22
N GLN A 35 50.15 43.25 33.24
CA GLN A 35 50.13 44.71 33.16
C GLN A 35 49.33 45.36 34.30
N SER A 36 48.40 44.65 34.93
CA SER A 36 47.65 45.16 36.09
C SER A 36 48.31 44.90 37.44
N HIS A 37 49.36 44.05 37.51
CA HIS A 37 50.03 43.63 38.75
C HIS A 37 51.56 43.80 38.69
N ILE A 38 52.04 44.91 38.12
CA ILE A 38 53.46 45.16 37.75
C ILE A 38 54.45 45.05 38.93
N THR A 39 54.01 45.16 40.18
CA THR A 39 54.89 45.21 41.37
C THR A 39 55.30 43.86 41.93
N GLU A 40 54.80 42.75 41.38
CA GLU A 40 55.05 41.39 41.88
C GLU A 40 56.11 40.62 41.07
N ASP A 41 56.72 39.60 41.68
CA ASP A 41 57.61 38.67 40.97
C ASP A 41 56.83 37.83 39.96
N PHE A 42 57.47 37.52 38.84
CA PHE A 42 56.84 36.83 37.69
C PHE A 42 56.19 35.50 38.08
N TYR A 43 56.85 34.73 38.96
CA TYR A 43 56.34 33.43 39.40
C TYR A 43 55.08 33.57 40.26
N THR A 44 54.98 34.62 41.06
CA THR A 44 53.79 34.93 41.86
C THR A 44 52.63 35.32 40.93
N GLN A 45 52.87 36.21 39.97
CA GLN A 45 51.86 36.61 38.97
C GLN A 45 51.34 35.42 38.17
N LEU A 46 52.22 34.51 37.76
CA LEU A 46 51.83 33.31 37.02
C LEU A 46 50.95 32.38 37.87
N TRP A 47 51.32 32.19 39.14
CA TRP A 47 50.58 31.34 40.06
C TRP A 47 49.21 31.92 40.44
N GLU A 48 49.14 33.22 40.68
CA GLU A 48 47.87 33.91 40.94
C GLU A 48 46.97 33.93 39.72
N TYR A 49 47.54 34.09 38.52
CA TYR A 49 46.81 33.98 37.27
C TYR A 49 46.16 32.60 37.11
N PHE A 50 46.89 31.51 37.36
CA PHE A 50 46.31 30.16 37.29
C PHE A 50 45.17 29.92 38.29
N LYS A 51 45.14 30.67 39.40
CA LYS A 51 44.04 30.63 40.37
C LYS A 51 42.90 31.60 40.03
N SER A 52 43.10 32.49 39.07
CA SER A 52 42.14 33.53 38.74
C SER A 52 40.90 32.97 38.04
N ASP A 53 39.78 33.66 38.22
CA ASP A 53 38.55 33.37 37.48
C ASP A 53 38.74 33.54 35.97
N ALA A 54 39.63 34.46 35.54
CA ALA A 54 39.91 34.69 34.14
C ALA A 54 40.53 33.46 33.44
N PHE A 55 41.50 32.79 34.09
CA PHE A 55 42.06 31.53 33.61
C PHE A 55 40.99 30.43 33.54
N ASN A 56 40.14 30.33 34.57
CA ASN A 56 39.06 29.35 34.62
C ASN A 56 38.04 29.57 33.49
N TYR A 57 37.62 30.82 33.23
CA TYR A 57 36.67 31.13 32.17
C TYR A 57 37.22 30.78 30.78
N VAL A 58 38.45 31.18 30.46
CA VAL A 58 39.07 30.89 29.16
C VAL A 58 39.26 29.38 28.99
N THR A 59 39.74 28.71 30.04
CA THR A 59 40.04 27.28 29.99
C THR A 59 38.78 26.45 29.88
N ILE A 60 37.76 26.69 30.70
CA ILE A 60 36.50 25.93 30.67
C ILE A 60 35.75 26.17 29.35
N SER A 61 35.70 27.42 28.86
CA SER A 61 34.98 27.76 27.62
C SER A 61 35.54 27.07 26.38
N LEU A 62 36.82 26.74 26.37
CA LEU A 62 37.49 26.08 25.25
C LEU A 62 37.73 24.57 25.48
N MET A 63 37.95 24.14 26.72
CA MET A 63 38.07 22.71 27.06
C MET A 63 36.76 21.96 26.83
N LEU A 64 35.60 22.57 27.14
CA LEU A 64 34.31 21.92 26.96
C LEU A 64 34.04 21.53 25.48
N PRO A 65 34.18 22.42 24.49
CA PRO A 65 34.07 22.04 23.08
C PRO A 65 35.20 21.09 22.62
N ILE A 66 36.43 21.21 23.13
CA ILE A 66 37.53 20.27 22.81
C ILE A 66 37.18 18.85 23.27
N VAL A 67 36.76 18.68 24.53
CA VAL A 67 36.38 17.40 25.11
C VAL A 67 35.17 16.82 24.39
N SER A 68 34.18 17.65 24.05
CA SER A 68 33.01 17.22 23.27
C SER A 68 33.41 16.65 21.90
N LEU A 69 34.22 17.39 21.13
CA LEU A 69 34.72 16.95 19.82
C LEU A 69 35.63 15.72 19.93
N PHE A 70 36.40 15.61 21.02
CA PHE A 70 37.27 14.47 21.28
C PHE A 70 36.45 13.21 21.58
N LEU A 71 35.39 13.30 22.39
CA LEU A 71 34.47 12.20 22.66
C LEU A 71 33.71 11.76 21.40
N GLU A 72 33.22 12.71 20.60
CA GLU A 72 32.59 12.41 19.29
C GLU A 72 33.53 11.63 18.35
N ASN A 73 34.83 11.96 18.37
CA ASN A 73 35.85 11.33 17.54
C ASN A 73 36.34 9.97 18.10
N LEU A 74 36.42 9.81 19.43
CA LEU A 74 36.85 8.57 20.09
C LEU A 74 35.82 7.44 19.96
N PHE A 75 34.54 7.77 20.07
CA PHE A 75 33.47 6.78 20.07
C PHE A 75 32.90 6.50 18.67
N GLU A 76 33.44 7.13 17.62
CA GLU A 76 32.92 7.06 16.24
C GLU A 76 31.37 7.09 16.19
N ILE A 77 30.73 7.83 17.11
CA ILE A 77 29.27 7.76 17.36
C ILE A 77 28.50 8.00 16.06
N ARG A 78 29.05 8.86 15.22
CA ARG A 78 28.56 9.14 13.87
C ARG A 78 28.48 7.89 13.00
N LYS A 79 29.52 7.06 12.94
CA LYS A 79 29.52 5.82 12.14
C LYS A 79 28.57 4.78 12.73
N VAL A 80 28.55 4.58 14.04
CA VAL A 80 27.65 3.61 14.69
C VAL A 80 26.18 3.99 14.48
N VAL A 81 25.87 5.28 14.56
CA VAL A 81 24.53 5.81 14.27
C VAL A 81 24.21 5.74 12.77
N GLU A 82 25.15 6.07 11.89
CA GLU A 82 24.98 5.96 10.44
C GLU A 82 24.74 4.50 10.01
N GLU A 83 25.53 3.53 10.50
CA GLU A 83 25.34 2.09 10.24
C GLU A 83 24.01 1.57 10.80
N LYS A 84 23.63 1.99 12.02
CA LYS A 84 22.36 1.56 12.62
C LYS A 84 21.17 2.11 11.83
N ILE A 85 21.25 3.37 11.42
CA ILE A 85 20.27 3.98 10.54
C ILE A 85 20.21 3.19 9.24
N GLU A 86 21.33 2.96 8.56
CA GLU A 86 21.41 2.26 7.27
C GLU A 86 20.86 0.82 7.33
N LYS A 87 21.15 0.09 8.41
CA LYS A 87 20.60 -1.25 8.67
C LYS A 87 19.09 -1.22 8.90
N GLU A 88 18.56 -0.24 9.65
CA GLU A 88 17.12 -0.02 9.77
C GLU A 88 16.48 0.39 8.43
N LYS A 89 17.21 1.09 7.55
CA LYS A 89 16.75 1.41 6.18
C LYS A 89 16.58 0.14 5.36
N GLU A 90 17.60 -0.71 5.30
CA GLU A 90 17.56 -1.95 4.52
C GLU A 90 16.46 -2.89 5.02
N VAL A 91 16.36 -3.08 6.33
CA VAL A 91 15.29 -3.90 6.95
C VAL A 91 13.91 -3.34 6.61
N GLY A 92 13.74 -2.01 6.59
CA GLY A 92 12.49 -1.36 6.22
C GLY A 92 12.15 -1.50 4.73
N LEU A 93 13.14 -1.49 3.83
CA LEU A 93 12.93 -1.65 2.38
C LEU A 93 12.60 -3.11 2.03
N GLU A 94 13.36 -4.05 2.57
CA GLU A 94 13.15 -5.49 2.39
C GLU A 94 11.77 -5.91 2.88
N ALA A 95 11.34 -5.41 4.05
CA ALA A 95 10.00 -5.70 4.57
C ALA A 95 8.87 -5.18 3.68
N ARG A 96 9.08 -4.06 2.96
CA ARG A 96 8.10 -3.53 2.00
C ARG A 96 8.05 -4.39 0.73
N TRP A 97 9.20 -4.79 0.21
CA TRP A 97 9.26 -5.70 -0.94
C TRP A 97 8.61 -7.05 -0.63
N LYS A 98 8.92 -7.65 0.53
CA LYS A 98 8.25 -8.88 0.99
C LYS A 98 6.73 -8.71 1.09
N CYS A 99 6.26 -7.53 1.49
CA CYS A 99 4.83 -7.23 1.53
C CYS A 99 4.20 -7.17 0.13
N ILE A 100 4.90 -6.59 -0.85
CA ILE A 100 4.48 -6.60 -2.27
C ILE A 100 4.49 -8.02 -2.83
N GLU A 101 5.51 -8.82 -2.55
CA GLU A 101 5.59 -10.22 -2.97
C GLU A 101 4.45 -11.06 -2.41
N LYS A 102 4.15 -10.93 -1.11
CA LYS A 102 2.99 -11.58 -0.48
C LYS A 102 1.69 -11.14 -1.17
N THR A 103 1.58 -9.85 -1.52
CA THR A 103 0.43 -9.32 -2.26
C THR A 103 0.29 -9.99 -3.62
N VAL A 104 1.37 -10.03 -4.41
CA VAL A 104 1.40 -10.67 -5.73
C VAL A 104 1.02 -12.14 -5.62
N THR A 105 1.53 -12.85 -4.61
CA THR A 105 1.27 -14.27 -4.38
C THR A 105 -0.22 -14.52 -4.14
N VAL A 106 -0.84 -13.85 -3.16
CA VAL A 106 -2.26 -14.06 -2.85
C VAL A 106 -3.18 -13.71 -4.03
N TRP A 107 -2.86 -12.66 -4.77
CA TRP A 107 -3.62 -12.31 -5.98
C TRP A 107 -3.44 -13.34 -7.10
N ASN A 108 -2.24 -13.87 -7.29
CA ASN A 108 -1.99 -14.93 -8.26
C ASN A 108 -2.70 -16.23 -7.86
N ASP A 109 -2.73 -16.58 -6.57
CA ASP A 109 -3.45 -17.74 -6.07
C ASP A 109 -4.96 -17.60 -6.33
N LEU A 110 -5.53 -16.42 -6.07
CA LEU A 110 -6.93 -16.11 -6.39
C LEU A 110 -7.20 -16.22 -7.89
N PHE A 111 -6.36 -15.63 -8.72
CA PHE A 111 -6.50 -15.70 -10.18
C PHE A 111 -6.34 -17.13 -10.70
N SER A 112 -5.45 -17.92 -10.11
CA SER A 112 -5.27 -19.33 -10.43
C SER A 112 -6.53 -20.12 -10.11
N ALA A 113 -7.07 -19.97 -8.90
CA ALA A 113 -8.30 -20.67 -8.50
C ALA A 113 -9.49 -20.32 -9.40
N ILE A 114 -9.63 -19.04 -9.76
CA ILE A 114 -10.67 -18.62 -10.71
C ILE A 114 -10.40 -19.19 -12.12
N THR A 115 -9.14 -19.27 -12.54
CA THR A 115 -8.76 -19.88 -13.83
C THR A 115 -9.10 -21.36 -13.87
N ASP A 116 -8.86 -22.09 -12.78
CA ASP A 116 -9.26 -23.50 -12.65
C ASP A 116 -10.78 -23.64 -12.82
N LEU A 117 -11.56 -22.70 -12.26
CA LEU A 117 -13.01 -22.66 -12.43
C LEU A 117 -13.45 -22.36 -13.87
N LEU A 118 -12.76 -21.42 -14.54
CA LEU A 118 -13.04 -21.00 -15.91
C LEU A 118 -12.88 -22.14 -16.92
N TYR A 119 -11.92 -23.03 -16.68
CA TYR A 119 -11.63 -24.16 -17.55
C TYR A 119 -12.14 -25.50 -17.00
N PHE A 120 -12.88 -25.48 -15.90
CA PHE A 120 -13.46 -26.68 -15.32
C PHE A 120 -14.46 -27.34 -16.30
N LYS A 121 -14.24 -28.63 -16.60
CA LYS A 121 -15.14 -29.45 -17.41
C LYS A 121 -15.77 -30.55 -16.57
N LYS A 122 -17.11 -30.53 -16.48
CA LYS A 122 -17.92 -31.46 -15.67
C LYS A 122 -17.69 -32.95 -16.00
N GLU A 123 -17.29 -33.26 -17.23
CA GLU A 123 -16.97 -34.63 -17.66
C GLU A 123 -15.66 -35.19 -17.06
N LEU A 124 -14.74 -34.32 -16.62
CA LEU A 124 -13.48 -34.71 -15.97
C LEU A 124 -13.61 -34.91 -14.44
N GLY A 125 -14.73 -34.48 -13.85
CA GLY A 125 -15.00 -34.56 -12.40
C GLY A 125 -15.85 -35.78 -11.97
N LYS A 126 -16.29 -36.62 -12.92
CA LYS A 126 -16.75 -37.96 -12.56
C LYS A 126 -15.51 -38.77 -12.25
N LYS A 127 -15.38 -39.25 -10.99
CA LYS A 127 -14.40 -40.27 -10.62
C LYS A 127 -14.47 -41.41 -11.65
N THR A 128 -13.57 -41.41 -12.62
CA THR A 128 -13.27 -42.59 -13.41
C THR A 128 -12.65 -43.57 -12.43
N LYS A 129 -13.47 -44.48 -11.91
CA LYS A 129 -12.97 -45.75 -11.40
C LYS A 129 -12.50 -46.55 -12.62
N GLU A 130 -11.37 -46.17 -13.20
CA GLU A 130 -10.68 -47.02 -14.16
C GLU A 130 -9.18 -46.79 -14.01
N LYS A 131 -8.59 -47.85 -13.49
CA LYS A 131 -7.20 -48.18 -13.21
C LYS A 131 -6.14 -47.67 -14.18
N ASP A 132 -4.95 -47.58 -13.59
CA ASP A 132 -3.61 -47.70 -14.17
C ASP A 132 -3.06 -46.47 -14.91
N ASN A 133 -2.43 -45.56 -14.16
CA ASN A 133 -0.97 -45.36 -14.19
C ASN A 133 -0.53 -44.22 -13.26
N ASP A 134 0.66 -44.41 -12.67
CA ASP A 134 1.31 -43.61 -11.61
C ASP A 134 1.67 -42.17 -12.03
N ASP A 135 0.69 -41.27 -12.03
CA ASP A 135 0.88 -39.84 -11.76
C ASP A 135 -0.52 -39.26 -11.40
N GLU A 136 -0.96 -39.52 -10.17
CA GLU A 136 -2.23 -39.03 -9.63
C GLU A 136 -2.14 -37.52 -9.33
N ASP A 137 -2.19 -36.68 -10.36
CA ASP A 137 -2.66 -35.31 -10.22
C ASP A 137 -4.13 -35.38 -9.81
N GLU A 138 -4.37 -35.34 -8.50
CA GLU A 138 -5.69 -35.32 -7.87
C GLU A 138 -6.49 -34.14 -8.48
N LYS A 139 -7.39 -34.44 -9.43
CA LYS A 139 -8.14 -33.41 -10.15
C LYS A 139 -9.01 -32.63 -9.15
N ALA A 140 -8.64 -31.37 -8.92
CA ALA A 140 -9.33 -30.49 -7.98
C ALA A 140 -10.84 -30.45 -8.24
N THR A 141 -11.64 -30.68 -7.19
CA THR A 141 -13.10 -30.57 -7.28
C THR A 141 -13.54 -29.10 -7.28
N ILE A 142 -14.79 -28.83 -7.68
CA ILE A 142 -15.36 -27.47 -7.57
C ILE A 142 -15.32 -26.97 -6.12
N GLU A 143 -15.54 -27.87 -5.14
CA GLU A 143 -15.50 -27.53 -3.72
C GLU A 143 -14.08 -27.12 -3.29
N ASP A 144 -13.05 -27.80 -3.81
CA ASP A 144 -11.65 -27.44 -3.54
C ASP A 144 -11.30 -26.07 -4.14
N ILE A 145 -11.78 -25.78 -5.35
CA ILE A 145 -11.59 -24.49 -6.01
C ILE A 145 -12.28 -23.37 -5.21
N GLN A 146 -13.53 -23.58 -4.77
CA GLN A 146 -14.24 -22.61 -3.94
C GLN A 146 -13.52 -22.35 -2.62
N LYS A 147 -13.03 -23.41 -1.96
CA LYS A 147 -12.25 -23.29 -0.73
C LYS A 147 -10.97 -22.46 -0.93
N LYS A 148 -10.28 -22.62 -2.07
CA LYS A 148 -9.12 -21.78 -2.41
C LYS A 148 -9.51 -20.30 -2.55
N ILE A 149 -10.64 -20.01 -3.21
CA ILE A 149 -11.16 -18.64 -3.34
C ILE A 149 -11.45 -18.06 -1.95
N ASP A 150 -12.14 -18.79 -1.07
CA ASP A 150 -12.45 -18.36 0.30
C ASP A 150 -11.18 -18.06 1.12
N VAL A 151 -10.17 -18.92 1.02
CA VAL A 151 -8.88 -18.71 1.69
C VAL A 151 -8.20 -17.45 1.18
N SER A 152 -8.18 -17.21 -0.14
CA SER A 152 -7.65 -15.97 -0.72
C SER A 152 -8.38 -14.74 -0.18
N MET A 153 -9.72 -14.79 -0.08
CA MET A 153 -10.53 -13.70 0.48
C MET A 153 -10.12 -13.36 1.92
N MET A 154 -9.89 -14.36 2.77
CA MET A 154 -9.42 -14.16 4.14
C MET A 154 -8.02 -13.54 4.19
N LEU A 155 -7.09 -14.04 3.36
CA LEU A 155 -5.71 -13.56 3.31
C LEU A 155 -5.61 -12.11 2.83
N ILE A 156 -6.56 -11.65 2.02
CA ILE A 156 -6.60 -10.28 1.52
C ILE A 156 -6.84 -9.26 2.65
N THR A 157 -7.70 -9.57 3.62
CA THR A 157 -7.90 -8.70 4.79
C THR A 157 -6.60 -8.58 5.60
N GLU A 158 -5.86 -9.68 5.77
CA GLU A 158 -4.54 -9.67 6.43
C GLU A 158 -3.50 -8.86 5.63
N LEU A 159 -3.54 -8.96 4.29
CA LEU A 159 -2.67 -8.18 3.41
C LEU A 159 -2.93 -6.68 3.53
N VAL A 160 -4.20 -6.26 3.55
CA VAL A 160 -4.56 -4.85 3.69
C VAL A 160 -4.01 -4.27 4.99
N ASN A 161 -4.16 -5.00 6.10
CA ASN A 161 -3.56 -4.62 7.38
C ASN A 161 -2.03 -4.50 7.29
N SER A 162 -1.39 -5.43 6.58
CA SER A 162 0.05 -5.39 6.32
C SER A 162 0.44 -4.16 5.51
N TRP A 163 -0.37 -3.73 4.54
CA TRP A 163 -0.11 -2.51 3.77
C TRP A 163 -0.11 -1.27 4.65
N TYR A 164 -1.09 -1.12 5.53
CA TYR A 164 -1.15 0.04 6.44
C TYR A 164 0.06 0.15 7.36
N PHE A 165 0.60 -0.99 7.80
CA PHE A 165 1.79 -1.03 8.63
C PHE A 165 3.07 -0.74 7.83
N ARG A 166 3.20 -1.30 6.63
CA ARG A 166 4.42 -1.22 5.82
C ARG A 166 4.50 0.04 4.94
N PHE A 167 3.37 0.64 4.61
CA PHE A 167 3.26 1.84 3.76
C PHE A 167 2.45 2.94 4.47
N PRO A 168 3.04 3.65 5.44
CA PRO A 168 2.34 4.68 6.22
C PRO A 168 1.83 5.85 5.37
N ASN A 169 2.49 6.11 4.25
CA ASN A 169 2.11 7.13 3.27
C ASN A 169 0.72 6.84 2.64
N LEU A 170 0.31 5.57 2.56
CA LEU A 170 -1.05 5.20 2.13
C LEU A 170 -2.11 5.58 3.16
N ARG A 171 -1.76 5.77 4.43
CA ARG A 171 -2.69 6.24 5.46
C ARG A 171 -2.88 7.75 5.38
N ASN A 172 -1.80 8.48 5.13
CA ASN A 172 -1.79 9.94 5.15
C ASN A 172 -2.33 10.58 3.86
N ASN A 173 -2.10 9.95 2.70
CA ASN A 173 -2.65 10.41 1.41
C ASN A 173 -4.15 10.08 1.25
N VAL A 174 -4.73 9.36 2.21
CA VAL A 174 -6.07 8.80 2.19
C VAL A 174 -6.84 9.36 3.40
N GLN A 175 -6.75 10.68 3.64
CA GLN A 175 -7.58 11.34 4.66
C GLN A 175 -9.06 11.19 4.28
N GLY A 176 -9.75 10.27 4.97
CA GLY A 176 -11.20 10.05 4.83
C GLY A 176 -11.64 8.97 3.84
N SER A 177 -10.74 8.33 3.09
CA SER A 177 -11.11 7.32 2.09
C SER A 177 -10.96 5.88 2.61
N ASN A 178 -12.01 5.07 2.44
CA ASN A 178 -12.01 3.63 2.69
C ASN A 178 -11.19 2.89 1.62
N PHE A 179 -9.89 3.14 1.52
CA PHE A 179 -9.01 2.49 0.53
C PHE A 179 -9.10 0.96 0.61
N GLU A 180 -9.02 0.41 1.83
CA GLU A 180 -9.34 -0.99 2.12
C GLU A 180 -10.69 -1.40 1.54
N GLY A 181 -11.73 -0.62 1.85
CA GLY A 181 -13.09 -0.90 1.43
C GLY A 181 -13.23 -0.97 -0.09
N TYR A 182 -12.47 -0.18 -0.86
CA TYR A 182 -12.49 -0.24 -2.32
C TYR A 182 -11.87 -1.53 -2.84
N VAL A 183 -10.67 -1.89 -2.36
CA VAL A 183 -9.96 -3.09 -2.80
C VAL A 183 -10.73 -4.35 -2.42
N VAL A 184 -11.18 -4.44 -1.16
CA VAL A 184 -11.99 -5.56 -0.65
C VAL A 184 -13.29 -5.70 -1.44
N TYR A 185 -13.93 -4.59 -1.81
CA TYR A 185 -15.17 -4.62 -2.57
C TYR A 185 -15.01 -5.28 -3.95
N PHE A 186 -13.97 -4.95 -4.70
CA PHE A 186 -13.70 -5.60 -6.00
C PHE A 186 -13.42 -7.09 -5.88
N ILE A 187 -12.70 -7.48 -4.83
CA ILE A 187 -12.34 -8.87 -4.61
C ILE A 187 -13.59 -9.67 -4.21
N ASN A 188 -14.43 -9.12 -3.34
CA ASN A 188 -15.76 -9.67 -3.06
C ASN A 188 -16.57 -9.84 -4.35
N THR A 189 -16.60 -8.81 -5.21
CA THR A 189 -17.32 -8.88 -6.49
C THR A 189 -16.81 -10.03 -7.36
N LEU A 190 -15.50 -10.21 -7.44
CA LEU A 190 -14.89 -11.29 -8.21
C LEU A 190 -15.20 -12.67 -7.62
N ALA A 191 -15.03 -12.83 -6.31
CA ALA A 191 -15.29 -14.07 -5.59
C ALA A 191 -16.77 -14.49 -5.69
N TYR A 192 -17.71 -13.58 -5.42
CA TYR A 192 -19.14 -13.88 -5.53
C TYR A 192 -19.57 -14.18 -6.97
N SER A 193 -18.93 -13.55 -7.97
CA SER A 193 -19.16 -13.91 -9.37
C SER A 193 -18.65 -15.32 -9.67
N ALA A 194 -17.48 -15.70 -9.13
CA ALA A 194 -16.94 -17.04 -9.27
C ALA A 194 -17.82 -18.09 -8.55
N GLU A 195 -18.28 -17.82 -7.33
CA GLU A 195 -19.22 -18.69 -6.61
C GLU A 195 -20.51 -18.93 -7.40
N THR A 196 -21.04 -17.90 -8.07
CA THR A 196 -22.23 -18.06 -8.92
C THR A 196 -21.93 -19.01 -10.08
N VAL A 197 -20.80 -18.84 -10.76
CA VAL A 197 -20.42 -19.74 -11.85
C VAL A 197 -20.22 -21.17 -11.34
N ALA A 198 -19.57 -21.36 -10.19
CA ALA A 198 -19.38 -22.66 -9.56
C ALA A 198 -20.72 -23.35 -9.25
N TYR A 199 -21.67 -22.63 -8.68
CA TYR A 199 -23.02 -23.12 -8.42
C TYR A 199 -23.71 -23.59 -9.71
N HIS A 200 -23.61 -22.81 -10.79
CA HIS A 200 -24.19 -23.18 -12.08
C HIS A 200 -23.46 -24.33 -12.76
N ILE A 201 -22.14 -24.49 -12.61
CA ILE A 201 -21.41 -25.68 -13.07
C ILE A 201 -21.97 -26.94 -12.38
N GLN A 202 -22.16 -26.88 -11.06
CA GLN A 202 -22.67 -28.01 -10.28
C GLN A 202 -24.13 -28.34 -10.64
N LYS A 203 -25.00 -27.33 -10.72
CA LYS A 203 -26.46 -27.51 -10.87
C LYS A 203 -26.96 -27.56 -12.30
N SER A 204 -26.30 -26.92 -13.26
CA SER A 204 -26.81 -26.83 -14.63
C SER A 204 -26.74 -28.17 -15.35
N SER A 205 -27.82 -28.47 -16.08
CA SER A 205 -27.92 -29.57 -17.05
C SER A 205 -27.57 -29.13 -18.47
N LYS A 206 -27.31 -27.82 -18.71
CA LYS A 206 -27.02 -27.25 -20.03
C LYS A 206 -25.57 -26.77 -20.13
N PRO A 207 -24.70 -27.50 -20.85
CA PRO A 207 -23.28 -27.12 -21.01
C PRO A 207 -23.06 -25.75 -21.66
N SER A 208 -23.93 -25.34 -22.60
CA SER A 208 -23.80 -24.06 -23.31
C SER A 208 -23.93 -22.84 -22.39
N GLU A 209 -24.81 -22.91 -21.39
CA GLU A 209 -25.04 -21.83 -20.42
C GLU A 209 -23.84 -21.69 -19.46
N VAL A 210 -23.24 -22.81 -19.08
CA VAL A 210 -22.02 -22.84 -18.25
C VAL A 210 -20.84 -22.20 -18.99
N VAL A 211 -20.65 -22.53 -20.26
CA VAL A 211 -19.58 -21.94 -21.08
C VAL A 211 -19.75 -20.43 -21.23
N GLU A 212 -20.98 -19.96 -21.42
CA GLU A 212 -21.28 -18.53 -21.49
C GLU A 212 -20.94 -17.83 -20.17
N LEU A 213 -21.35 -18.41 -19.03
CA LEU A 213 -21.03 -17.89 -17.70
C LEU A 213 -19.52 -17.87 -17.41
N GLN A 214 -18.78 -18.90 -17.82
CA GLN A 214 -17.33 -18.93 -17.72
C GLN A 214 -16.71 -17.80 -18.54
N LYS A 215 -17.18 -17.54 -19.77
CA LYS A 215 -16.72 -16.36 -20.56
C LYS A 215 -17.03 -15.04 -19.87
N THR A 216 -18.21 -14.91 -19.26
CA THR A 216 -18.59 -13.72 -18.48
C THR A 216 -17.64 -13.50 -17.30
N LEU A 217 -17.32 -14.57 -16.54
CA LEU A 217 -16.39 -14.50 -15.43
C LEU A 217 -14.96 -14.16 -15.87
N LEU A 218 -14.52 -14.64 -17.05
CA LEU A 218 -13.22 -14.28 -17.62
C LEU A 218 -13.12 -12.77 -17.87
N THR A 219 -14.16 -12.16 -18.41
CA THR A 219 -14.21 -10.70 -18.61
C THR A 219 -14.13 -9.94 -17.28
N ILE A 220 -14.85 -10.42 -16.25
CA ILE A 220 -14.81 -9.83 -14.90
C ILE A 220 -13.40 -9.94 -14.29
N LEU A 221 -12.77 -11.12 -14.41
CA LEU A 221 -11.40 -11.36 -13.97
C LEU A 221 -10.42 -10.38 -14.62
N TYR A 222 -10.49 -10.19 -15.93
CA TYR A 222 -9.66 -9.21 -16.63
C TYR A 222 -9.95 -7.78 -16.16
N GLY A 223 -11.22 -7.44 -15.94
CA GLY A 223 -11.68 -6.20 -15.34
C GLY A 223 -10.98 -5.88 -14.04
N VAL A 224 -11.10 -6.78 -13.08
CA VAL A 224 -10.49 -6.62 -11.76
C VAL A 224 -8.98 -6.57 -11.86
N ARG A 225 -8.36 -7.38 -12.72
CA ARG A 225 -6.90 -7.34 -12.93
C ARG A 225 -6.42 -5.96 -13.41
N SER A 226 -7.13 -5.37 -14.35
CA SER A 226 -6.71 -4.12 -15.00
C SER A 226 -7.07 -2.88 -14.21
N PHE A 227 -8.27 -2.85 -13.62
CA PHE A 227 -8.77 -1.69 -12.91
C PHE A 227 -8.42 -1.68 -11.42
N VAL A 228 -7.94 -2.80 -10.87
CA VAL A 228 -7.67 -2.94 -9.43
C VAL A 228 -6.25 -3.40 -9.15
N TYR A 229 -5.91 -4.62 -9.59
CA TYR A 229 -4.62 -5.23 -9.27
C TYR A 229 -3.43 -4.43 -9.81
N HIS A 230 -3.47 -4.03 -11.08
CA HIS A 230 -2.39 -3.24 -11.67
C HIS A 230 -2.22 -1.85 -11.02
N PRO A 231 -3.28 -1.04 -10.85
CA PRO A 231 -3.20 0.21 -10.10
C PRO A 231 -2.68 0.05 -8.66
N LEU A 232 -3.13 -0.99 -7.95
CA LEU A 232 -2.66 -1.31 -6.60
C LEU A 232 -1.15 -1.56 -6.58
N LEU A 233 -0.62 -2.38 -7.49
CA LEU A 233 0.82 -2.63 -7.57
C LEU A 233 1.62 -1.37 -7.89
N LEU A 234 1.10 -0.48 -8.74
CA LEU A 234 1.72 0.82 -9.02
C LEU A 234 1.76 1.68 -7.76
N ILE A 235 0.67 1.75 -7.00
CA ILE A 235 0.61 2.47 -5.72
C ILE A 235 1.66 1.94 -4.75
N LEU A 236 1.74 0.61 -4.56
CA LEU A 236 2.69 0.01 -3.63
C LEU A 236 4.15 0.23 -4.06
N LYS A 237 4.47 0.05 -5.34
CA LYS A 237 5.82 0.31 -5.87
C LYS A 237 6.20 1.78 -5.80
N SER A 238 5.30 2.68 -6.18
CA SER A 238 5.53 4.12 -6.06
C SER A 238 5.63 4.59 -4.62
N SER A 239 5.01 3.89 -3.66
CA SER A 239 5.20 4.16 -2.23
C SER A 239 6.62 3.87 -1.77
N ILE A 240 7.28 2.85 -2.34
CA ILE A 240 8.70 2.61 -2.12
C ILE A 240 9.53 3.75 -2.72
N SER A 241 9.25 4.14 -3.97
CA SER A 241 9.96 5.24 -4.63
C SER A 241 9.79 6.58 -3.90
N LEU A 242 8.60 6.84 -3.32
CA LEU A 242 8.34 8.02 -2.49
C LEU A 242 9.24 8.02 -1.26
N TRP A 243 9.29 6.90 -0.54
CA TRP A 243 10.11 6.77 0.67
C TRP A 243 11.62 6.90 0.37
N GLU A 244 12.08 6.36 -0.76
CA GLU A 244 13.46 6.58 -1.22
C GLU A 244 13.70 8.05 -1.56
N GLY A 245 12.78 8.70 -2.27
CA GLY A 245 12.88 10.12 -2.62
C GLY A 245 12.90 11.04 -1.40
N GLU A 246 12.05 10.79 -0.41
CA GLU A 246 12.03 11.53 0.87
C GLU A 246 13.38 11.44 1.59
N LYS A 247 14.04 10.28 1.50
CA LYS A 247 15.36 10.06 2.09
C LYS A 247 16.48 10.74 1.32
N GLU A 248 16.44 10.62 0.00
CA GLU A 248 17.41 11.23 -0.92
C GLU A 248 17.22 12.76 -1.00
N LYS A 249 16.10 13.28 -0.46
CA LYS A 249 15.64 14.66 -0.65
C LYS A 249 15.55 15.02 -2.14
N ASP A 250 15.08 14.07 -2.93
CA ASP A 250 14.85 14.23 -4.36
C ASP A 250 13.39 14.64 -4.59
N ASP A 251 13.18 15.96 -4.66
CA ASP A 251 11.87 16.55 -4.87
C ASP A 251 11.18 16.06 -6.16
N ALA A 252 11.95 15.76 -7.22
CA ALA A 252 11.39 15.28 -8.48
C ALA A 252 10.87 13.83 -8.33
N LYS A 253 11.63 12.97 -7.65
CA LYS A 253 11.22 11.59 -7.34
C LYS A 253 9.99 11.57 -6.42
N ILE A 254 9.98 12.43 -5.39
CA ILE A 254 8.85 12.61 -4.48
C ILE A 254 7.59 13.06 -5.25
N ALA A 255 7.71 14.11 -6.06
CA ALA A 255 6.59 14.65 -6.82
C ALA A 255 6.01 13.64 -7.81
N ASN A 256 6.88 12.91 -8.53
CA ASN A 256 6.44 11.89 -9.47
C ASN A 256 5.75 10.71 -8.76
N ALA A 257 6.33 10.22 -7.66
CA ALA A 257 5.76 9.13 -6.88
C ALA A 257 4.38 9.50 -6.32
N ASN A 258 4.23 10.70 -5.73
CA ASN A 258 2.95 11.21 -5.25
C ASN A 258 1.91 11.33 -6.37
N LYS A 259 2.30 11.82 -7.55
CA LYS A 259 1.40 11.91 -8.71
C LYS A 259 0.88 10.53 -9.12
N ILE A 260 1.75 9.52 -9.20
CA ILE A 260 1.37 8.15 -9.58
C ILE A 260 0.45 7.54 -8.51
N ILE A 261 0.81 7.69 -7.22
CA ILE A 261 -0.02 7.19 -6.11
C ILE A 261 -1.41 7.82 -6.17
N GLN A 262 -1.50 9.14 -6.25
CA GLN A 262 -2.78 9.85 -6.22
C GLN A 262 -3.66 9.49 -7.43
N THR A 263 -3.08 9.48 -8.64
CA THR A 263 -3.81 9.13 -9.87
C THR A 263 -4.43 7.74 -9.79
N ASN A 264 -3.69 6.76 -9.27
CA ASN A 264 -4.19 5.39 -9.16
C ASN A 264 -5.16 5.21 -7.97
N LEU A 265 -4.98 5.94 -6.87
CA LEU A 265 -5.93 5.93 -5.76
C LEU A 265 -7.29 6.51 -6.17
N ASP A 266 -7.28 7.65 -6.88
CA ASP A 266 -8.51 8.25 -7.40
C ASP A 266 -9.21 7.31 -8.39
N ALA A 267 -8.46 6.67 -9.30
CA ALA A 267 -9.03 5.67 -10.21
C ALA A 267 -9.66 4.48 -9.47
N LEU A 268 -9.00 3.96 -8.42
CA LEU A 268 -9.54 2.87 -7.60
C LEU A 268 -10.84 3.28 -6.89
N ARG A 269 -10.86 4.47 -6.28
CA ARG A 269 -12.05 5.03 -5.63
C ARG A 269 -13.19 5.16 -6.63
N ASP A 270 -12.96 5.85 -7.74
CA ASP A 270 -14.00 6.18 -8.70
C ASP A 270 -14.59 4.90 -9.33
N ASN A 271 -13.75 3.89 -9.59
CA ASN A 271 -14.20 2.60 -10.07
C ASN A 271 -15.03 1.84 -9.00
N ALA A 272 -14.61 1.88 -7.73
CA ALA A 272 -15.32 1.20 -6.65
C ALA A 272 -16.68 1.85 -6.38
N GLU A 273 -16.74 3.18 -6.36
CA GLU A 273 -17.97 3.94 -6.18
C GLU A 273 -18.94 3.73 -7.34
N TRP A 274 -18.44 3.73 -8.58
CA TRP A 274 -19.25 3.38 -9.75
C TRP A 274 -19.81 1.97 -9.65
N LEU A 275 -18.95 0.97 -9.37
CA LEU A 275 -19.38 -0.43 -9.29
C LEU A 275 -20.43 -0.63 -8.20
N ARG A 276 -20.20 -0.02 -7.03
CA ARG A 276 -21.14 -0.03 -5.90
C ARG A 276 -22.49 0.58 -6.26
N LYS A 277 -22.48 1.71 -6.98
CA LYS A 277 -23.71 2.33 -7.47
C LYS A 277 -24.43 1.38 -8.43
N GLN A 278 -23.73 0.79 -9.40
CA GLN A 278 -24.33 -0.11 -10.37
C GLN A 278 -24.87 -1.40 -9.74
N GLU A 279 -24.17 -1.97 -8.75
CA GLU A 279 -24.65 -3.15 -8.04
C GLU A 279 -25.95 -2.85 -7.29
N LEU A 280 -26.02 -1.70 -6.61
CA LEU A 280 -27.24 -1.28 -5.90
C LEU A 280 -28.42 -1.04 -6.86
N GLU A 281 -28.15 -0.51 -8.06
CA GLU A 281 -29.19 -0.18 -9.04
C GLU A 281 -29.66 -1.40 -9.84
N ASN A 282 -28.78 -2.36 -10.15
CA ASN A 282 -29.05 -3.39 -11.16
C ASN A 282 -29.02 -4.83 -10.64
N ASN A 283 -28.47 -5.09 -9.45
CA ASN A 283 -28.46 -6.45 -8.91
C ASN A 283 -29.78 -6.75 -8.19
N GLU A 284 -30.66 -7.52 -8.84
CA GLU A 284 -31.98 -7.94 -8.31
C GLU A 284 -31.92 -8.54 -6.91
N ILE A 285 -30.84 -9.25 -6.57
CA ILE A 285 -30.63 -9.84 -5.24
C ILE A 285 -30.33 -8.74 -4.22
N PHE A 286 -29.45 -7.79 -4.54
CA PHE A 286 -29.21 -6.64 -3.67
C PHE A 286 -30.45 -5.74 -3.55
N LEU A 287 -31.24 -5.56 -4.61
CA LEU A 287 -32.52 -4.85 -4.56
C LEU A 287 -33.51 -5.57 -3.62
N ALA A 288 -33.53 -6.90 -3.60
CA ALA A 288 -34.33 -7.69 -2.67
C ALA A 288 -33.83 -7.56 -1.20
N ILE A 289 -32.51 -7.53 -1.00
CA ILE A 289 -31.83 -7.42 0.32
C ILE A 289 -31.76 -5.98 0.86
N THR A 290 -31.87 -4.96 0.01
CA THR A 290 -31.93 -3.53 0.38
C THR A 290 -33.37 -2.99 0.35
N GLY A 291 -34.31 -3.74 -0.24
CA GLY A 291 -35.75 -3.47 -0.16
C GLY A 291 -36.32 -3.63 1.26
N LYS A 292 -37.63 -3.38 1.41
CA LYS A 292 -38.32 -3.33 2.71
C LYS A 292 -38.08 -4.58 3.58
N LYS A 293 -38.02 -5.78 2.98
CA LYS A 293 -37.75 -7.06 3.66
C LYS A 293 -36.32 -7.12 4.23
N GLY A 294 -35.30 -6.81 3.43
CA GLY A 294 -33.90 -6.84 3.88
C GLY A 294 -33.50 -5.68 4.79
N ASN A 295 -34.12 -4.50 4.65
CA ASN A 295 -33.99 -3.41 5.64
C ASN A 295 -34.54 -3.81 7.02
N ASN A 296 -35.63 -4.59 7.07
CA ASN A 296 -36.18 -5.09 8.33
C ASN A 296 -35.24 -6.11 8.99
N ILE A 297 -34.60 -6.98 8.21
CA ILE A 297 -33.59 -7.94 8.72
C ILE A 297 -32.36 -7.21 9.26
N ARG A 298 -31.84 -6.22 8.53
CA ARG A 298 -30.67 -5.43 8.97
C ARG A 298 -30.95 -4.65 10.25
N LYS A 299 -32.14 -4.06 10.37
CA LYS A 299 -32.58 -3.39 11.61
C LYS A 299 -32.67 -4.38 12.77
N ALA A 300 -33.22 -5.57 12.56
CA ALA A 300 -33.31 -6.60 13.58
C ALA A 300 -31.93 -7.13 14.00
N SER A 301 -31.03 -7.37 13.04
CA SER A 301 -29.65 -7.79 13.30
C SER A 301 -28.88 -6.78 14.15
N LYS A 302 -28.98 -5.48 13.84
CA LYS A 302 -28.34 -4.42 14.62
C LYS A 302 -28.88 -4.32 16.05
N ALA A 303 -30.16 -4.61 16.26
CA ALA A 303 -30.75 -4.64 17.60
C ALA A 303 -30.18 -5.82 18.42
N VAL A 304 -30.04 -7.01 17.82
CA VAL A 304 -29.39 -8.17 18.45
C VAL A 304 -27.92 -7.89 18.76
N GLU A 305 -27.20 -7.28 17.83
CA GLU A 305 -25.79 -6.92 18.00
C GLU A 305 -25.57 -5.88 19.11
N ALA A 306 -26.54 -4.98 19.33
CA ALA A 306 -26.52 -4.04 20.45
C ALA A 306 -26.76 -4.75 21.81
N LEU A 307 -27.57 -5.80 21.84
CA LEU A 307 -27.77 -6.62 23.05
C LEU A 307 -26.52 -7.45 23.38
N GLY A 308 -25.79 -7.93 22.37
CA GLY A 308 -24.50 -8.62 22.52
C GLY A 308 -23.43 -7.84 23.28
N LYS A 309 -23.60 -6.53 23.43
CA LYS A 309 -22.69 -5.67 24.19
C LYS A 309 -23.03 -5.57 25.67
N THR A 310 -24.24 -5.95 26.06
CA THR A 310 -24.79 -5.64 27.39
C THR A 310 -25.45 -6.84 28.10
N LYS A 311 -25.69 -7.95 27.40
CA LYS A 311 -26.39 -9.12 27.93
C LYS A 311 -25.60 -10.40 27.70
N SER A 312 -25.87 -11.39 28.55
CA SER A 312 -25.37 -12.75 28.38
C SER A 312 -26.03 -13.45 27.18
N GLU A 313 -25.38 -14.49 26.66
CA GLU A 313 -25.87 -15.24 25.49
C GLU A 313 -27.27 -15.83 25.72
N GLU A 314 -27.51 -16.38 26.91
CA GLU A 314 -28.79 -16.97 27.32
C GLU A 314 -29.92 -15.94 27.31
N GLU A 315 -29.64 -14.71 27.77
CA GLU A 315 -30.60 -13.59 27.74
C GLU A 315 -30.86 -13.07 26.31
N ILE A 316 -29.87 -13.16 25.42
CA ILE A 316 -30.01 -12.76 24.02
C ILE A 316 -30.91 -13.75 23.30
N LEU A 317 -30.71 -15.06 23.48
CA LEU A 317 -31.44 -16.12 22.77
C LEU A 317 -32.95 -16.13 23.07
N VAL A 318 -33.36 -15.58 24.22
CA VAL A 318 -34.78 -15.43 24.59
C VAL A 318 -35.32 -14.01 24.38
N SER A 319 -34.48 -13.07 23.92
CA SER A 319 -34.88 -11.67 23.73
C SER A 319 -35.85 -11.50 22.55
N ALA A 320 -36.77 -10.53 22.67
CA ALA A 320 -37.73 -10.21 21.61
C ALA A 320 -37.02 -9.80 20.30
N ASP A 321 -35.89 -9.10 20.39
CA ASP A 321 -35.10 -8.69 19.22
C ASP A 321 -34.45 -9.88 18.51
N TYR A 322 -33.92 -10.86 19.26
CA TYR A 322 -33.39 -12.09 18.67
C TYR A 322 -34.49 -12.96 18.08
N LEU A 323 -35.61 -13.13 18.76
CA LEU A 323 -36.75 -13.90 18.25
C LEU A 323 -37.31 -13.28 16.95
N LYS A 324 -37.39 -11.94 16.89
CA LYS A 324 -37.78 -11.20 15.68
C LYS A 324 -36.76 -11.31 14.56
N PHE A 325 -35.46 -11.24 14.87
CA PHE A 325 -34.40 -11.47 13.89
C PHE A 325 -34.49 -12.91 13.34
N LYS A 326 -34.60 -13.90 14.22
CA LYS A 326 -34.73 -15.32 13.86
C LYS A 326 -35.98 -15.60 13.03
N GLU A 327 -37.11 -15.03 13.37
CA GLU A 327 -38.35 -15.14 12.60
C GLU A 327 -38.20 -14.54 11.19
N LEU A 328 -37.62 -13.35 11.09
CA LEU A 328 -37.36 -12.69 9.80
C LEU A 328 -36.33 -13.47 8.96
N PHE A 329 -35.31 -14.04 9.61
CA PHE A 329 -34.26 -14.83 8.98
C PHE A 329 -34.78 -16.20 8.49
N ASN A 330 -35.61 -16.88 9.28
CA ASN A 330 -36.22 -18.17 8.90
C ASN A 330 -37.26 -18.05 7.78
N LYS A 331 -37.80 -16.85 7.55
CA LYS A 331 -38.67 -16.53 6.40
C LYS A 331 -37.88 -16.27 5.10
N ILE A 332 -36.55 -16.35 5.15
CA ILE A 332 -35.69 -16.34 3.97
C ILE A 332 -35.53 -17.79 3.53
N LYS A 333 -35.92 -18.12 2.30
CA LYS A 333 -35.68 -19.48 1.77
C LYS A 333 -34.17 -19.74 1.76
N HIS A 334 -33.72 -20.97 2.01
CA HIS A 334 -32.27 -21.27 1.96
C HIS A 334 -31.65 -20.92 0.60
N GLU A 335 -32.42 -21.08 -0.47
CA GLU A 335 -32.10 -20.59 -1.82
C GLU A 335 -31.96 -19.06 -1.87
N GLU A 336 -32.80 -18.29 -1.16
CA GLU A 336 -32.68 -16.83 -1.02
C GLU A 336 -31.43 -16.42 -0.18
N ILE A 337 -30.98 -17.24 0.78
CA ILE A 337 -29.76 -17.02 1.58
C ILE A 337 -28.50 -17.34 0.77
N MET A 338 -28.50 -18.44 0.02
CA MET A 338 -27.43 -18.78 -0.92
C MET A 338 -27.41 -17.76 -2.08
N HIS A 339 -28.57 -17.39 -2.63
CA HIS A 339 -28.68 -16.27 -3.56
C HIS A 339 -28.18 -14.97 -2.92
N ALA A 340 -28.34 -14.72 -1.62
CA ALA A 340 -27.81 -13.52 -0.98
C ALA A 340 -26.27 -13.43 -0.93
N LYS A 341 -25.55 -14.55 -1.04
CA LYS A 341 -24.08 -14.59 -1.24
C LYS A 341 -23.69 -14.52 -2.72
N LEU A 342 -24.59 -14.91 -3.61
CA LEU A 342 -24.35 -15.01 -5.04
C LEU A 342 -24.75 -13.72 -5.76
N HIS A 343 -23.99 -13.38 -6.78
CA HIS A 343 -24.45 -12.40 -7.76
C HIS A 343 -25.54 -13.01 -8.65
N SER A 344 -26.55 -12.21 -9.01
CA SER A 344 -27.57 -12.68 -9.94
C SER A 344 -26.96 -12.89 -11.33
N LEU A 345 -27.45 -13.89 -12.07
CA LEU A 345 -27.07 -14.17 -13.46
C LEU A 345 -27.09 -12.90 -14.34
N LYS A 346 -28.16 -12.10 -14.20
CA LYS A 346 -28.33 -10.84 -14.91
C LYS A 346 -27.27 -9.81 -14.53
N TRP A 347 -26.93 -9.72 -13.25
CA TRP A 347 -25.90 -8.79 -12.76
C TRP A 347 -24.51 -9.16 -13.27
N ILE A 348 -24.12 -10.45 -13.23
CA ILE A 348 -22.79 -10.88 -13.70
C ILE A 348 -22.64 -10.60 -15.21
N ARG A 349 -23.68 -10.88 -16.00
CA ARG A 349 -23.70 -10.56 -17.44
C ARG A 349 -23.61 -9.04 -17.67
N TYR A 350 -24.45 -8.26 -16.99
CA TYR A 350 -24.41 -6.80 -17.06
C TYR A 350 -23.02 -6.25 -16.71
N LEU A 351 -22.41 -6.73 -15.62
CA LEU A 351 -21.10 -6.28 -15.17
C LEU A 351 -20.02 -6.61 -16.21
N SER A 352 -20.04 -7.81 -16.78
CA SER A 352 -19.14 -8.19 -17.87
C SER A 352 -19.27 -7.24 -19.06
N ASP A 353 -20.49 -6.96 -19.52
CA ASP A 353 -20.74 -6.07 -20.64
C ASP A 353 -20.21 -4.65 -20.35
N GLN A 354 -20.45 -4.13 -19.15
CA GLN A 354 -19.94 -2.82 -18.73
C GLN A 354 -18.40 -2.78 -18.67
N LEU A 355 -17.77 -3.84 -18.16
CA LEU A 355 -16.31 -3.94 -18.12
C LEU A 355 -15.72 -4.02 -19.52
N GLN A 356 -16.33 -4.81 -20.42
CA GLN A 356 -15.90 -4.90 -21.81
C GLN A 356 -16.05 -3.56 -22.55
N LEU A 357 -17.13 -2.82 -22.30
CA LEU A 357 -17.31 -1.46 -22.82
C LEU A 357 -16.23 -0.51 -22.28
N ARG A 358 -15.97 -0.54 -20.97
CA ARG A 358 -14.92 0.28 -20.34
C ARG A 358 -13.53 -0.05 -20.88
N PHE A 359 -13.21 -1.33 -21.09
CA PHE A 359 -11.96 -1.75 -21.72
C PHE A 359 -11.83 -1.25 -23.15
N SER A 360 -12.89 -1.40 -23.94
CA SER A 360 -12.92 -0.96 -25.33
C SER A 360 -12.73 0.56 -25.42
N CYS A 361 -13.41 1.31 -24.56
CA CYS A 361 -13.24 2.76 -24.44
C CYS A 361 -11.80 3.14 -24.03
N PHE A 362 -11.23 2.46 -23.03
CA PHE A 362 -9.85 2.72 -22.59
C PHE A 362 -8.86 2.47 -23.73
N TYR A 363 -8.96 1.33 -24.41
CA TYR A 363 -8.08 0.96 -25.52
C TYR A 363 -8.20 1.93 -26.71
N VAL A 364 -9.42 2.34 -27.06
CA VAL A 364 -9.66 3.32 -28.13
C VAL A 364 -9.08 4.69 -27.77
N LEU A 365 -9.28 5.15 -26.53
CA LEU A 365 -8.74 6.43 -26.07
C LEU A 365 -7.22 6.43 -25.97
N ASP A 366 -6.61 5.35 -25.50
CA ASP A 366 -5.16 5.19 -25.40
C ASP A 366 -4.52 5.13 -26.79
N ARG A 367 -5.10 4.34 -27.70
CA ARG A 367 -4.70 4.32 -29.12
C ARG A 367 -4.84 5.69 -29.77
N ALA A 368 -5.91 6.44 -29.48
CA ALA A 368 -6.09 7.79 -29.99
C ALA A 368 -5.04 8.78 -29.45
N LYS A 369 -4.62 8.65 -28.18
CA LYS A 369 -3.51 9.45 -27.62
C LYS A 369 -2.19 9.10 -28.29
N TRP A 370 -1.87 7.82 -28.41
CA TRP A 370 -0.66 7.34 -29.08
C TRP A 370 -0.56 7.84 -30.53
N VAL A 371 -1.65 7.77 -31.31
CA VAL A 371 -1.70 8.32 -32.68
C VAL A 371 -1.44 9.83 -32.70
N ARG A 372 -2.00 10.59 -31.76
CA ARG A 372 -1.73 12.05 -31.66
C ARG A 372 -0.27 12.35 -31.34
N GLU A 373 0.36 11.56 -30.48
CA GLU A 373 1.77 11.72 -30.11
C GLU A 373 2.69 11.36 -31.28
N GLN A 374 2.39 10.29 -32.02
CA GLN A 374 3.11 9.95 -33.26
C GLN A 374 2.98 11.07 -34.30
N ASN A 375 1.78 11.64 -34.48
CA ASN A 375 1.57 12.74 -35.41
C ASN A 375 2.35 14.01 -35.01
N LYS A 376 2.35 14.37 -33.72
CA LYS A 376 3.16 15.50 -33.20
C LYS A 376 4.66 15.30 -33.42
N ASN A 377 5.15 14.07 -33.28
CA ASN A 377 6.56 13.75 -33.50
C ASN A 377 6.91 13.72 -35.00
N SER A 378 5.96 13.35 -35.87
CA SER A 378 6.14 13.39 -37.33
C SER A 378 6.08 14.80 -37.93
N GLU A 379 5.47 15.76 -37.24
CA GLU A 379 5.44 17.18 -37.63
C GLU A 379 6.74 17.93 -37.23
N GLN A 380 7.69 17.27 -36.55
CA GLN A 380 8.90 17.89 -36.00
C GLN A 380 10.23 17.77 -36.78
N PRO A 381 10.27 17.53 -38.11
CA PRO A 381 11.44 17.92 -38.88
C PRO A 381 11.08 18.69 -40.16
N GLN A 382 10.97 20.02 -40.07
CA GLN A 382 11.23 20.92 -41.21
C GLN A 382 11.53 22.39 -40.86
N GLN A 383 11.48 22.81 -39.59
CA GLN A 383 11.85 24.19 -39.22
C GLN A 383 13.35 24.42 -38.95
N ASN A 384 14.17 23.35 -38.82
CA ASN A 384 15.62 23.49 -38.61
C ASN A 384 16.47 23.32 -39.87
N SER A 385 15.91 22.95 -41.03
CA SER A 385 16.68 22.85 -42.29
C SER A 385 16.70 24.16 -43.11
N ASN A 386 15.90 25.16 -42.78
CA ASN A 386 15.88 26.45 -43.49
C ASN A 386 16.68 27.56 -42.80
N ARG A 387 17.26 27.32 -41.62
CA ARG A 387 18.12 28.30 -40.93
C ARG A 387 19.61 28.15 -41.24
N SER A 388 20.05 27.05 -41.86
CA SER A 388 21.45 26.84 -42.25
C SER A 388 21.80 27.26 -43.68
N LEU A 389 20.84 27.78 -44.46
CA LEU A 389 21.07 28.24 -45.84
C LEU A 389 21.02 29.77 -46.04
N GLN A 390 21.01 30.57 -44.96
CA GLN A 390 21.05 32.05 -45.03
C GLN A 390 22.27 32.69 -44.36
N THR A 391 23.32 31.92 -44.08
CA THR A 391 24.64 32.48 -43.70
C THR A 391 25.72 31.78 -44.52
N SER A 392 25.83 32.15 -45.79
CA SER A 392 26.98 31.88 -46.66
C SER A 392 27.05 32.98 -47.70
#